data_AF-A0A9W9FEK7-F1
#
_entry.id   AF-A0A9W9FEK7-F1
#
_cell.length_a   1.000
_cell.length_b   1.000
_cell.length_c   1.000
_cell.angle_alpha   90.00
_cell.angle_beta   90.00
_cell.angle_gamma   90.00
#
_symmetry.space_group_name_H-M   'P 1'
#
loop_
_entity.id
_entity.type
_entity.pdbx_description
1 polymer ?
#
loop_
_entity_poly.entity_id
_entity_poly.type
_entity_poly.pdbx_seq_one_letter_code
_entity_poly.pdbx_strand_id
1 'polypeptide(L)'
;MLAHFPVQADTRALELLHFESISEGAIANILAHVCLAIRHYDWDSWSIHMNGLSLIANVRGGFADLGCHMALLILLYDLAGAMVFDSFPRFDLPLQIVGISNRSSRLPAPRLQALLVQPMSPTFLPASQALRMVSSIADVININSRCASFWKKDIDAIRMIGPCIHFLLSMPRLPSDFMVMADPEDLIARELIRLTCLMLMSKLKELFAFPPSEQDSLHARLAGFVSQNVKTLGKMYIELKVWALVTVALLRYHDGRDVYVQEMKREMSAMDKPSPSEFTEIAKDIIWIDILMSPFSEDLAADLTPRVASEETHCVGRRQI
;
A
#
# COMPACT_ATOMS: atom_id res chain seq x y z
N MET A 1 22.08 66.44 8.96
CA MET A 1 22.31 65.83 10.29
C MET A 1 21.35 64.66 10.41
N LEU A 2 21.71 63.52 9.80
CA LEU A 2 20.91 62.29 9.81
C LEU A 2 21.37 61.46 11.01
N ALA A 3 20.49 61.30 12.00
CA ALA A 3 20.74 60.45 13.15
C ALA A 3 20.71 58.98 12.71
N HIS A 4 21.88 58.33 12.76
CA HIS A 4 21.98 56.88 12.72
C HIS A 4 21.33 56.31 13.98
N PHE A 5 20.14 55.72 13.84
CA PHE A 5 19.61 54.79 14.83
C PHE A 5 20.26 53.42 14.61
N PRO A 6 21.03 52.88 15.56
CA PRO A 6 21.47 51.49 15.47
C PRO A 6 20.27 50.59 15.78
N VAL A 7 19.82 49.82 14.79
CA VAL A 7 18.95 48.68 15.01
C VAL A 7 19.81 47.57 15.61
N GLN A 8 20.03 47.61 16.92
CA GLN A 8 20.41 46.42 17.68
C GLN A 8 19.16 45.53 17.74
N ALA A 9 19.04 44.62 16.77
CA ALA A 9 18.10 43.52 16.90
C ALA A 9 18.49 42.74 18.17
N ASP A 10 17.60 42.75 19.15
CA ASP A 10 17.78 42.06 20.44
C ASP A 10 17.94 40.57 20.17
N THR A 11 19.16 40.05 20.37
CA THR A 11 19.52 38.65 20.12
C THR A 11 18.62 37.69 20.89
N ARG A 12 18.08 38.10 22.04
CA ARG A 12 17.08 37.32 22.80
C ARG A 12 15.74 37.21 22.09
N ALA A 13 15.29 38.26 21.42
CA ALA A 13 14.03 38.23 20.66
C ALA A 13 14.16 37.29 19.44
N LEU A 14 15.33 37.27 18.79
CA LEU A 14 15.63 36.33 17.71
C LEU A 14 15.73 34.88 18.20
N GLU A 15 16.35 34.65 19.36
CA GLU A 15 16.39 33.33 20.00
C GLU A 15 14.98 32.84 20.39
N LEU A 16 14.16 33.69 21.00
CA LEU A 16 12.77 33.36 21.36
C LEU A 16 11.90 33.04 20.14
N LEU A 17 12.00 33.85 19.08
CA LEU A 17 11.31 33.58 17.80
C LEU A 17 11.77 32.25 17.18
N HIS A 18 13.06 31.93 17.30
CA HIS A 18 13.60 30.66 16.84
C HIS A 18 13.04 29.48 17.64
N PHE A 19 12.95 29.58 18.97
CA PHE A 19 12.33 28.54 19.82
C PHE A 19 10.83 28.38 19.58
N GLU A 20 10.09 29.47 19.35
CA GLU A 20 8.65 29.40 19.04
C GLU A 20 8.39 28.72 17.69
N SER A 21 9.23 28.99 16.68
CA SER A 21 9.09 28.42 15.33
C SER A 21 9.31 26.90 15.25
N ILE A 22 9.99 26.32 16.26
CA ILE A 22 10.22 24.88 16.38
C ILE A 22 9.41 24.24 17.52
N SER A 23 8.48 24.97 18.15
CA SER A 23 7.68 24.48 19.27
C SER A 23 6.69 23.38 18.86
N GLU A 24 6.19 22.60 19.84
CA GLU A 24 5.11 21.62 19.58
C GLU A 24 3.86 22.30 18.98
N GLY A 25 3.56 23.52 19.41
CA GLY A 25 2.45 24.31 18.88
C GLY A 25 2.63 24.67 17.40
N ALA A 26 3.84 25.06 16.99
CA ALA A 26 4.16 25.32 15.59
C ALA A 26 4.03 24.04 14.74
N ILE A 27 4.53 22.91 15.25
CA ILE A 27 4.40 21.61 14.59
C ILE A 27 2.92 21.21 14.46
N ALA A 28 2.12 21.34 15.51
CA ALA A 28 0.69 21.06 15.48
C ALA A 28 -0.05 21.92 14.44
N ASN A 29 0.31 23.21 14.33
CA ASN A 29 -0.25 24.09 13.32
C ASN A 29 0.11 23.64 11.90
N ILE A 30 1.36 23.26 11.65
CA ILE A 30 1.78 22.70 10.36
C ILE A 30 0.98 21.43 10.05
N LEU A 31 0.84 20.51 11.00
CA LEU A 31 0.07 19.28 10.82
C LEU A 31 -1.40 19.55 10.48
N ALA A 32 -2.02 20.58 11.07
CA ALA A 32 -3.37 20.99 10.72
C ALA A 32 -3.47 21.44 9.25
N HIS A 33 -2.51 22.21 8.75
CA HIS A 33 -2.44 22.60 7.35
C HIS A 33 -2.16 21.41 6.40
N VAL A 34 -1.29 20.49 6.80
CA VAL A 34 -1.03 19.26 6.04
C VAL A 34 -2.30 18.42 5.92
N CYS A 35 -3.06 18.27 7.02
CA CYS A 35 -4.35 17.58 7.02
C CYS A 35 -5.35 18.23 6.04
N LEU A 36 -5.42 19.56 6.04
CA LEU A 36 -6.28 20.32 5.12
C LEU A 36 -5.87 20.12 3.66
N ALA A 37 -4.56 20.15 3.38
CA ALA A 37 -4.00 19.92 2.05
C ALA A 37 -4.35 18.52 1.53
N ILE A 38 -4.18 17.48 2.36
CA ILE A 38 -4.55 16.10 2.02
C ILE A 38 -6.05 15.97 1.70
N ARG A 39 -6.92 16.63 2.49
CA ARG A 39 -8.37 16.61 2.28
C ARG A 39 -8.81 17.28 0.98
N HIS A 40 -8.07 18.29 0.53
CA HIS A 40 -8.33 19.00 -0.73
C HIS A 40 -7.51 18.48 -1.92
N TYR A 41 -6.73 17.41 -1.73
CA TYR A 41 -5.79 16.90 -2.75
C TYR A 41 -4.79 17.97 -3.25
N ASP A 42 -4.48 18.95 -2.41
CA ASP A 42 -3.51 20.02 -2.69
C ASP A 42 -2.10 19.54 -2.31
N TRP A 43 -1.50 18.75 -3.20
CA TRP A 43 -0.21 18.14 -2.93
C TRP A 43 0.97 19.12 -2.98
N ASP A 44 0.80 20.26 -3.63
CA ASP A 44 1.80 21.34 -3.65
C ASP A 44 1.90 21.97 -2.26
N SER A 45 0.76 22.33 -1.67
CA SER A 45 0.68 22.81 -0.29
C SER A 45 1.18 21.77 0.71
N TRP A 46 0.77 20.49 0.56
CA TRP A 46 1.30 19.39 1.36
C TRP A 46 2.83 19.36 1.31
N SER A 47 3.43 19.46 0.12
CA SER A 47 4.89 19.41 -0.05
C SER A 47 5.60 20.56 0.65
N ILE A 48 5.05 21.78 0.54
CA ILE A 48 5.58 22.98 1.23
C ILE A 48 5.59 22.76 2.75
N HIS A 49 4.47 22.32 3.32
CA HIS A 49 4.36 22.10 4.76
C HIS A 49 5.23 20.95 5.26
N MET A 50 5.35 19.86 4.50
CA MET A 50 6.22 18.74 4.84
C MET A 50 7.70 19.10 4.73
N ASN A 51 8.10 19.95 3.78
CA ASN A 51 9.45 20.52 3.73
C ASN A 51 9.75 21.36 4.97
N GLY A 52 8.80 22.20 5.39
CA GLY A 52 8.91 22.98 6.63
C GLY A 52 9.08 22.08 7.85
N LEU A 53 8.31 21.00 7.93
CA LEU A 53 8.42 20.02 9.02
C LEU A 53 9.79 19.32 9.02
N SER A 54 10.33 18.95 7.85
CA SER A 54 11.69 18.40 7.74
C SER A 54 12.77 19.37 8.23
N LEU A 55 12.64 20.67 7.93
CA LEU A 55 13.55 21.70 8.45
C LEU A 55 13.47 21.79 9.98
N ILE A 56 12.27 21.78 10.55
CA ILE A 56 12.09 21.78 12.01
C ILE A 56 12.72 20.54 12.65
N ALA A 57 12.51 19.35 12.07
CA ALA A 57 13.13 18.11 12.53
C ALA A 57 14.66 18.23 12.57
N ASN A 58 15.28 18.77 11.50
CA ASN A 58 16.72 18.93 11.44
C ASN A 58 17.25 19.87 12.52
N VAL A 59 16.55 20.96 12.81
CA VAL A 59 16.94 21.93 13.85
C VAL A 59 16.74 21.34 15.25
N ARG A 60 15.70 20.53 15.47
CA ARG A 60 15.41 19.88 16.76
C ARG A 60 16.25 18.63 17.04
N GLY A 61 16.90 18.07 16.01
CA GLY A 61 17.54 16.75 16.11
C GLY A 61 16.53 15.58 16.06
N GLY A 62 15.38 15.79 15.42
CA GLY A 62 14.30 14.82 15.26
C GLY A 62 13.05 15.15 16.08
N PHE A 63 12.20 14.14 16.25
CA PHE A 63 10.89 14.25 16.91
C PHE A 63 10.71 13.26 18.08
N ALA A 64 11.82 12.75 18.61
CA ALA A 64 11.79 11.75 19.68
C ALA A 64 11.18 12.29 21.00
N ASP A 65 11.24 13.60 21.21
CA ASP A 65 10.72 14.27 22.40
C ASP A 65 9.25 14.70 22.28
N LEU A 66 8.65 14.59 21.09
CA LEU A 66 7.23 14.90 20.90
C LEU A 66 6.32 13.87 21.56
N GLY A 67 5.16 14.33 22.01
CA GLY A 67 4.08 13.44 22.44
C GLY A 67 3.70 12.40 21.37
N CYS A 68 3.38 11.18 21.81
CA CYS A 68 3.11 10.02 20.92
C CYS A 68 2.07 10.32 19.84
N HIS A 69 1.02 11.09 20.15
CA HIS A 69 -0.01 11.47 19.17
C HIS A 69 0.56 12.31 18.02
N MET A 70 1.41 13.29 18.32
CA MET A 70 2.02 14.13 17.30
C MET A 70 2.96 13.32 16.41
N ALA A 71 3.79 12.46 17.00
CA ALA A 71 4.69 11.59 16.24
C ALA A 71 3.92 10.65 15.28
N LEU A 72 2.76 10.14 15.71
CA LEU A 72 1.91 9.30 14.85
C LEU A 72 1.19 10.09 13.75
N LEU A 73 0.80 11.34 14.00
CA LEU A 73 0.22 12.21 12.96
C LEU A 73 1.27 12.61 11.91
N ILE A 74 2.50 12.92 12.35
CA ILE A 74 3.63 13.16 11.45
C ILE A 74 3.83 11.95 10.54
N LEU A 75 3.89 10.75 11.12
CA LEU A 75 3.99 9.52 10.36
C LEU A 75 2.83 9.34 9.38
N LEU A 76 1.58 9.46 9.83
CA LEU A 76 0.40 9.26 8.97
C LEU A 76 0.42 10.20 7.76
N TYR A 77 0.72 11.47 7.97
CA TYR A 77 0.70 12.47 6.90
C TYR A 77 1.90 12.39 5.95
N ASP A 78 3.07 11.97 6.46
CA ASP A 78 4.21 11.64 5.62
C ASP A 78 3.91 10.45 4.73
N LEU A 79 3.40 9.37 5.31
CA LEU A 79 3.02 8.16 4.57
C LEU A 79 1.92 8.46 3.54
N ALA A 80 0.96 9.33 3.83
CA ALA A 80 -0.08 9.69 2.88
C ALA A 80 0.49 10.24 1.57
N GLY A 81 1.38 11.25 1.63
CA GLY A 81 2.01 11.78 0.42
C GLY A 81 3.03 10.82 -0.18
N ALA A 82 3.79 10.08 0.63
CA ALA A 82 4.75 9.11 0.12
C ALA A 82 4.07 7.97 -0.66
N MET A 83 2.86 7.55 -0.29
CA MET A 83 2.06 6.60 -1.08
C MET A 83 1.64 7.17 -2.44
N VAL A 84 1.17 8.43 -2.47
CA VAL A 84 0.77 9.13 -3.70
C VAL A 84 1.95 9.20 -4.69
N PHE A 85 3.08 9.68 -4.19
CA PHE A 85 4.27 9.96 -5.01
C PHE A 85 5.20 8.76 -5.21
N ASP A 86 4.91 7.61 -4.60
CA ASP A 86 5.82 6.45 -4.53
C ASP A 86 7.19 6.75 -3.93
N SER A 87 7.29 7.76 -3.08
CA SER A 87 8.57 8.20 -2.52
C SER A 87 8.90 7.44 -1.24
N PHE A 88 10.17 7.53 -0.82
CA PHE A 88 10.53 7.12 0.52
C PHE A 88 9.82 8.02 1.54
N PRO A 89 9.40 7.50 2.71
CA PRO A 89 8.97 8.34 3.83
C PRO A 89 10.10 9.31 4.21
N ARG A 90 9.74 10.55 4.56
CA ARG A 90 10.69 11.60 4.96
C ARG A 90 11.19 11.39 6.39
N PHE A 91 10.38 10.76 7.23
CA PHE A 91 10.67 10.57 8.64
C PHE A 91 10.81 9.10 9.00
N ASP A 92 11.67 8.83 9.98
CA ASP A 92 11.80 7.51 10.57
C ASP A 92 10.56 7.13 11.38
N LEU A 93 10.42 5.83 11.66
CA LEU A 93 9.37 5.35 12.55
C LEU A 93 9.57 5.90 13.96
N PRO A 94 8.52 6.45 14.60
CA PRO A 94 8.58 6.85 16.00
C PRO A 94 9.01 5.70 16.90
N LEU A 95 9.95 5.95 17.83
CA LEU A 95 10.50 4.92 18.72
C LEU A 95 9.42 4.14 19.50
N GLN A 96 8.28 4.76 19.77
CA GLN A 96 7.16 4.16 20.50
C GLN A 96 6.46 3.05 19.70
N ILE A 97 6.67 2.96 18.38
CA ILE A 97 6.10 1.92 17.52
C ILE A 97 7.15 1.03 16.87
N VAL A 98 8.44 1.39 16.98
CA VAL A 98 9.53 0.52 16.54
C VAL A 98 9.49 -0.78 17.34
N GLY A 99 9.48 -1.91 16.64
CA GLY A 99 9.46 -3.23 17.26
C GLY A 99 8.09 -3.67 17.81
N ILE A 100 7.04 -2.83 17.75
CA ILE A 100 5.66 -3.29 17.93
C ILE A 100 5.31 -4.15 16.73
N SER A 101 5.54 -5.45 16.87
CA SER A 101 5.17 -6.41 15.88
C SER A 101 3.73 -6.81 16.14
N ASN A 102 2.85 -6.64 15.14
CA ASN A 102 1.47 -7.15 15.16
C ASN A 102 1.47 -8.68 15.09
N ARG A 103 2.28 -9.38 15.90
CA ARG A 103 2.48 -10.82 15.79
C ARG A 103 1.14 -11.51 16.00
N SER A 104 0.62 -12.04 14.91
CA SER A 104 -0.41 -13.05 14.99
C SER A 104 0.19 -14.26 15.71
N SER A 105 -0.59 -14.86 16.60
CA SER A 105 -0.25 -16.18 17.15
C SER A 105 -0.52 -17.29 16.15
N ARG A 106 -1.19 -17.00 15.03
CA ARG A 106 -1.45 -17.96 13.96
C ARG A 106 -0.23 -18.08 13.07
N LEU A 107 0.00 -19.29 12.60
CA LEU A 107 0.98 -19.55 11.56
C LEU A 107 0.47 -18.96 10.23
N PRO A 108 1.37 -18.49 9.34
CA PRO A 108 1.01 -18.12 7.98
C PRO A 108 0.25 -19.25 7.28
N ALA A 109 -0.62 -18.90 6.34
CA ALA A 109 -1.33 -19.87 5.52
C ALA A 109 -0.34 -20.79 4.77
N PRO A 110 -0.70 -22.06 4.47
CA PRO A 110 0.25 -23.08 4.02
C PRO A 110 1.05 -22.68 2.77
N ARG A 111 0.41 -22.05 1.77
CA ARG A 111 1.11 -21.61 0.55
C ARG A 111 2.05 -20.45 0.82
N LEU A 112 1.64 -19.48 1.64
CA LEU A 112 2.56 -18.43 2.10
C LEU A 112 3.75 -19.03 2.86
N GLN A 113 3.53 -19.99 3.75
CA GLN A 113 4.62 -20.66 4.44
C GLN A 113 5.57 -21.35 3.46
N ALA A 114 5.04 -22.07 2.46
CA ALA A 114 5.83 -22.71 1.41
C ALA A 114 6.64 -21.69 0.60
N LEU A 115 6.05 -20.57 0.20
CA LEU A 115 6.75 -19.47 -0.50
C LEU A 115 7.88 -18.87 0.36
N LEU A 116 7.67 -18.72 1.66
CA LEU A 116 8.65 -18.08 2.57
C LEU A 116 9.85 -18.98 2.92
N VAL A 117 9.76 -20.29 2.70
CA VAL A 117 10.87 -21.24 2.95
C VAL A 117 11.64 -21.62 1.69
N GLN A 118 11.18 -21.20 0.52
CA GLN A 118 11.91 -21.43 -0.73
C GLN A 118 13.27 -20.72 -0.69
N PRO A 119 14.31 -21.30 -1.34
CA PRO A 119 15.59 -20.64 -1.49
C PRO A 119 15.44 -19.46 -2.44
N MET A 120 15.23 -18.26 -1.89
CA MET A 120 15.12 -17.02 -2.66
C MET A 120 16.43 -16.25 -2.63
N SER A 121 16.67 -15.42 -3.65
CA SER A 121 17.83 -14.53 -3.64
C SER A 121 17.73 -13.49 -2.50
N PRO A 122 18.86 -12.88 -2.09
CA PRO A 122 18.85 -11.76 -1.16
C PRO A 122 17.96 -10.60 -1.61
N THR A 123 17.78 -10.41 -2.92
CA THR A 123 16.96 -9.36 -3.53
C THR A 123 15.49 -9.53 -3.19
N PHE A 124 15.02 -10.77 -2.99
CA PHE A 124 13.64 -11.07 -2.63
C PHE A 124 13.34 -10.91 -1.13
N LEU A 125 14.37 -10.83 -0.26
CA LEU A 125 14.19 -10.77 1.21
C LEU A 125 13.21 -9.66 1.67
N PRO A 126 13.25 -8.43 1.13
CA PRO A 126 12.28 -7.40 1.52
C PRO A 126 10.83 -7.80 1.20
N ALA A 127 10.62 -8.52 0.09
CA ALA A 127 9.29 -9.00 -0.32
C ALA A 127 8.77 -10.06 0.66
N SER A 128 9.62 -11.02 1.06
CA SER A 128 9.30 -12.01 2.08
C SER A 128 8.93 -11.37 3.43
N GLN A 129 9.62 -10.30 3.82
CA GLN A 129 9.30 -9.56 5.04
C GLN A 129 7.97 -8.80 4.91
N ALA A 130 7.71 -8.15 3.78
CA ALA A 130 6.44 -7.48 3.50
C ALA A 130 5.27 -8.46 3.61
N LEU A 131 5.36 -9.63 2.97
CA LEU A 131 4.33 -10.66 3.03
C LEU A 131 4.03 -11.10 4.47
N ARG A 132 5.06 -11.29 5.31
CA ARG A 132 4.86 -11.63 6.73
C ARG A 132 4.15 -10.51 7.49
N MET A 133 4.56 -9.26 7.28
CA MET A 133 3.94 -8.11 7.95
C MET A 133 2.45 -7.99 7.59
N VAL A 134 2.14 -8.11 6.30
CA VAL A 134 0.77 -7.97 5.77
C VAL A 134 -0.09 -9.16 6.18
N SER A 135 0.45 -10.39 6.15
CA SER A 135 -0.24 -11.58 6.65
C SER A 135 -0.60 -11.45 8.13
N SER A 136 0.31 -10.92 8.95
CA SER A 136 0.05 -10.69 10.36
C SER A 136 -1.04 -9.63 10.60
N ILE A 137 -1.08 -8.58 9.77
CA ILE A 137 -2.17 -7.58 9.80
C ILE A 137 -3.49 -8.23 9.36
N ALA A 138 -3.48 -9.01 8.28
CA ALA A 138 -4.67 -9.70 7.77
C ALA A 138 -5.32 -10.57 8.84
N ASP A 139 -4.53 -11.32 9.61
CA ASP A 139 -5.02 -12.10 10.75
C ASP A 139 -5.70 -11.24 11.81
N VAL A 140 -5.08 -10.13 12.22
CA VAL A 140 -5.65 -9.20 13.20
C VAL A 140 -6.98 -8.63 12.68
N ILE A 141 -7.05 -8.22 11.41
CA ILE A 141 -8.28 -7.73 10.78
C ILE A 141 -9.35 -8.82 10.77
N ASN A 142 -9.03 -10.04 10.31
CA ASN A 142 -10.00 -11.13 10.21
C ASN A 142 -10.57 -11.52 11.59
N ILE A 143 -9.77 -11.44 12.65
CA ILE A 143 -10.22 -11.69 14.03
C ILE A 143 -11.13 -10.57 14.54
N ASN A 144 -10.80 -9.31 14.27
CA ASN A 144 -11.43 -8.16 14.95
C ASN A 144 -12.47 -7.41 14.12
N SER A 145 -12.52 -7.62 12.80
CA SER A 145 -13.32 -6.83 11.83
C SER A 145 -14.82 -6.79 12.14
N ARG A 146 -15.36 -7.81 12.81
CA ARG A 146 -16.77 -7.88 13.23
C ARG A 146 -17.11 -6.92 14.38
N CYS A 147 -16.10 -6.39 15.07
CA CYS A 147 -16.29 -5.49 16.19
C CYS A 147 -16.29 -4.03 15.69
N ALA A 148 -17.44 -3.35 15.72
CA ALA A 148 -17.52 -1.97 15.23
C ALA A 148 -16.59 -0.97 15.97
N SER A 149 -16.23 -1.24 17.23
CA SER A 149 -15.29 -0.40 17.98
C SER A 149 -13.84 -0.59 17.57
N PHE A 150 -13.51 -1.67 16.84
CA PHE A 150 -12.18 -1.90 16.28
C PHE A 150 -11.81 -0.79 15.27
N TRP A 151 -12.75 -0.44 14.39
CA TRP A 151 -12.56 0.54 13.31
C TRP A 151 -12.53 2.01 13.77
N LYS A 152 -12.84 2.29 15.04
CA LYS A 152 -12.89 3.66 15.60
C LYS A 152 -11.60 4.05 16.35
N LYS A 153 -10.55 3.23 16.25
CA LYS A 153 -9.30 3.39 17.02
C LYS A 153 -8.20 3.93 16.13
N ASP A 154 -8.28 5.20 15.73
CA ASP A 154 -7.37 5.82 14.76
C ASP A 154 -5.89 5.62 15.15
N ILE A 155 -5.54 5.83 16.42
CA ILE A 155 -4.17 5.68 16.91
C ILE A 155 -3.68 4.23 16.83
N ASP A 156 -4.53 3.27 17.21
CA ASP A 156 -4.17 1.85 17.12
C ASP A 156 -4.08 1.39 15.66
N ALA A 157 -4.90 1.96 14.78
CA ALA A 157 -4.82 1.72 13.35
C ALA A 157 -3.48 2.21 12.79
N ILE A 158 -3.04 3.44 13.10
CA ILE A 158 -1.73 3.96 12.66
C ILE A 158 -0.60 3.07 13.19
N ARG A 159 -0.66 2.64 14.46
CA ARG A 159 0.33 1.71 15.04
C ARG A 159 0.35 0.37 14.33
N MET A 160 -0.80 -0.11 13.88
CA MET A 160 -0.92 -1.40 13.20
C MET A 160 -0.42 -1.34 11.75
N ILE A 161 -0.94 -0.42 10.92
CA ILE A 161 -0.63 -0.40 9.48
C ILE A 161 0.54 0.52 9.14
N GLY A 162 0.80 1.56 9.93
CA GLY A 162 1.84 2.57 9.66
C GLY A 162 3.23 1.98 9.46
N PRO A 163 3.76 1.12 10.37
CA PRO A 163 5.05 0.46 10.18
C PRO A 163 5.12 -0.39 8.90
N CYS A 164 4.02 -1.04 8.52
CA CYS A 164 3.96 -1.83 7.29
C CYS A 164 4.02 -0.94 6.05
N ILE A 165 3.24 0.15 6.01
CA ILE A 165 3.26 1.11 4.91
C ILE A 165 4.64 1.76 4.79
N HIS A 166 5.24 2.17 5.91
CA HIS A 166 6.60 2.73 5.95
C HIS A 166 7.63 1.76 5.38
N PHE A 167 7.58 0.49 5.80
CA PHE A 167 8.45 -0.57 5.28
C PHE A 167 8.27 -0.75 3.76
N LEU A 168 7.03 -0.88 3.29
CA LEU A 168 6.71 -1.05 1.87
C LEU A 168 7.21 0.12 1.02
N LEU A 169 7.07 1.35 1.49
CA LEU A 169 7.59 2.56 0.84
C LEU A 169 9.11 2.71 0.96
N SER A 170 9.75 1.98 1.87
CA SER A 170 11.21 1.95 2.02
C SER A 170 11.87 0.83 1.21
N MET A 171 11.08 -0.07 0.62
CA MET A 171 11.62 -1.11 -0.27
C MET A 171 12.27 -0.48 -1.51
N PRO A 172 13.37 -1.05 -2.04
CA PRO A 172 13.97 -0.56 -3.28
C PRO A 172 13.00 -0.73 -4.46
N ARG A 173 12.93 0.28 -5.33
CA ARG A 173 12.08 0.28 -6.53
C ARG A 173 12.72 -0.61 -7.60
N LEU A 174 11.94 -1.00 -8.61
CA LEU A 174 12.46 -1.70 -9.78
C LEU A 174 13.43 -0.78 -10.56
N PRO A 175 14.72 -1.16 -10.72
CA PRO A 175 15.67 -0.38 -11.53
C PRO A 175 15.24 -0.33 -13.00
N SER A 176 15.58 0.75 -13.72
CA SER A 176 15.21 0.88 -15.14
C SER A 176 15.87 -0.17 -16.05
N ASP A 177 17.01 -0.73 -15.64
CA ASP A 177 17.82 -1.72 -16.35
C ASP A 177 17.71 -3.13 -15.75
N PHE A 178 16.66 -3.41 -14.97
CA PHE A 178 16.50 -4.68 -14.26
C PHE A 178 16.59 -5.93 -15.15
N MET A 179 16.23 -5.83 -16.44
CA MET A 179 16.24 -6.96 -17.38
C MET A 179 17.63 -7.52 -17.66
N VAL A 180 18.71 -6.76 -17.41
CA VAL A 180 20.10 -7.25 -17.56
C VAL A 180 20.73 -7.68 -16.23
N MET A 181 20.00 -7.59 -15.12
CA MET A 181 20.46 -8.03 -13.80
C MET A 181 20.39 -9.56 -13.66
N ALA A 182 21.02 -10.10 -12.62
CA ALA A 182 21.12 -11.55 -12.42
C ALA A 182 19.78 -12.21 -12.06
N ASP A 183 18.86 -11.47 -11.46
CA ASP A 183 17.63 -11.94 -10.83
C ASP A 183 16.40 -11.08 -11.19
N PRO A 184 16.08 -10.91 -12.50
CA PRO A 184 15.02 -10.02 -12.96
C PRO A 184 13.63 -10.45 -12.46
N GLU A 185 13.37 -11.76 -12.36
CA GLU A 185 12.09 -12.27 -11.84
C GLU A 185 11.88 -11.93 -10.36
N ASP A 186 12.92 -12.05 -9.53
CA ASP A 186 12.86 -11.69 -8.11
C ASP A 186 12.60 -10.19 -7.91
N LEU A 187 13.21 -9.35 -8.76
CA LEU A 187 12.98 -7.91 -8.78
C LEU A 187 11.53 -7.56 -9.15
N ILE A 188 10.99 -8.23 -10.17
CA ILE A 188 9.59 -8.05 -10.62
C ILE A 188 8.63 -8.55 -9.54
N ALA A 189 8.89 -9.72 -8.96
CA ALA A 189 8.06 -10.31 -7.92
C ALA A 189 8.05 -9.44 -6.66
N ARG A 190 9.20 -8.88 -6.26
CA ARG A 190 9.32 -7.92 -5.16
C ARG A 190 8.47 -6.68 -5.41
N GLU A 191 8.54 -6.11 -6.61
CA GLU A 191 7.78 -4.90 -6.95
C GLU A 191 6.27 -5.18 -7.03
N LEU A 192 5.89 -6.34 -7.58
CA LEU A 192 4.49 -6.80 -7.58
C LEU A 192 3.94 -6.93 -6.17
N ILE A 193 4.70 -7.57 -5.26
CA ILE A 193 4.35 -7.67 -3.83
C ILE A 193 4.21 -6.28 -3.23
N ARG A 194 5.20 -5.41 -3.41
CA ARG A 194 5.22 -4.06 -2.83
C ARG A 194 3.96 -3.28 -3.20
N LEU A 195 3.65 -3.21 -4.50
CA LEU A 195 2.50 -2.47 -5.00
C LEU A 195 1.16 -3.09 -4.57
N THR A 196 1.06 -4.42 -4.59
CA THR A 196 -0.15 -5.14 -4.13
C THR A 196 -0.40 -4.91 -2.64
N CYS A 197 0.65 -5.00 -1.82
CA CYS A 197 0.56 -4.75 -0.39
C CYS A 197 0.24 -3.29 -0.07
N LEU A 198 0.80 -2.32 -0.82
CA LEU A 198 0.42 -0.91 -0.68
C LEU A 198 -1.06 -0.68 -1.00
N MET A 199 -1.59 -1.36 -2.02
CA MET A 199 -3.01 -1.30 -2.34
C MET A 199 -3.89 -1.86 -1.21
N LEU A 200 -3.53 -3.02 -0.66
CA LEU A 200 -4.20 -3.59 0.52
C LEU A 200 -4.18 -2.62 1.71
N MET A 201 -3.03 -2.04 2.01
CA MET A 201 -2.90 -1.07 3.11
C MET A 201 -3.72 0.20 2.86
N SER A 202 -3.78 0.67 1.61
CA SER A 202 -4.62 1.81 1.23
C SER A 202 -6.12 1.53 1.44
N LYS A 203 -6.57 0.31 1.13
CA LYS A 203 -7.96 -0.10 1.39
C LYS A 203 -8.26 -0.28 2.88
N LEU A 204 -7.29 -0.77 3.67
CA LEU A 204 -7.44 -0.79 5.13
C LEU A 204 -7.46 0.62 5.73
N LYS A 205 -6.65 1.56 5.21
CA LYS A 205 -6.71 2.97 5.61
C LYS A 205 -8.11 3.55 5.45
N GLU A 206 -8.74 3.29 4.30
CA GLU A 206 -10.11 3.71 4.01
C GLU A 206 -11.12 3.16 5.04
N LEU A 207 -11.01 1.87 5.40
CA LEU A 207 -11.86 1.26 6.44
C LEU A 207 -11.64 1.86 7.84
N PHE A 208 -10.45 2.37 8.14
CA PHE A 208 -10.14 3.15 9.35
C PHE A 208 -10.49 4.65 9.21
N ALA A 209 -11.24 5.03 8.17
CA ALA A 209 -11.64 6.41 7.90
C ALA A 209 -10.47 7.39 7.67
N PHE A 210 -9.29 6.91 7.28
CA PHE A 210 -8.21 7.76 6.80
C PHE A 210 -8.44 8.14 5.34
N PRO A 211 -7.99 9.34 4.90
CA PRO A 211 -8.09 9.74 3.49
C PRO A 211 -7.39 8.73 2.56
N PRO A 212 -8.11 8.17 1.56
CA PRO A 212 -7.57 7.21 0.60
C PRO A 212 -6.96 7.89 -0.63
N SER A 213 -6.33 9.05 -0.45
CA SER A 213 -6.00 9.96 -1.55
C SER A 213 -4.99 9.40 -2.56
N GLU A 214 -4.27 8.33 -2.18
CA GLU A 214 -3.30 7.63 -3.02
C GLU A 214 -3.89 6.61 -3.99
N GLN A 215 -5.15 6.17 -3.81
CA GLN A 215 -5.68 4.97 -4.49
C GLN A 215 -5.57 5.05 -6.01
N ASP A 216 -5.97 6.16 -6.63
CA ASP A 216 -5.93 6.33 -8.08
C ASP A 216 -4.50 6.20 -8.63
N SER A 217 -3.54 6.87 -7.98
CA SER A 217 -2.13 6.84 -8.38
C SER A 217 -1.52 5.43 -8.23
N LEU A 218 -1.85 4.73 -7.15
CA LEU A 218 -1.40 3.36 -6.91
C LEU A 218 -2.03 2.38 -7.91
N HIS A 219 -3.32 2.54 -8.23
CA HIS A 219 -4.00 1.74 -9.23
C HIS A 219 -3.38 1.92 -10.61
N ALA A 220 -3.17 3.16 -11.05
CA ALA A 220 -2.53 3.44 -12.33
C ALA A 220 -1.13 2.81 -12.43
N ARG A 221 -0.33 2.95 -11.36
CA ARG A 221 1.02 2.37 -11.28
C ARG A 221 1.00 0.85 -11.35
N LEU A 222 0.12 0.23 -10.58
CA LEU A 222 -0.01 -1.23 -10.52
C LEU A 222 -0.56 -1.81 -11.83
N ALA A 223 -1.55 -1.18 -12.46
CA ALA A 223 -2.05 -1.57 -13.77
C ALA A 223 -0.94 -1.50 -14.83
N GLY A 224 -0.21 -0.38 -14.90
CA GLY A 224 0.93 -0.22 -15.81
C GLY A 224 2.02 -1.27 -15.57
N PHE A 225 2.34 -1.53 -14.30
CA PHE A 225 3.32 -2.55 -13.91
C PHE A 225 2.90 -3.95 -14.33
N VAL A 226 1.64 -4.34 -14.06
CA VAL A 226 1.10 -5.65 -14.40
C VAL A 226 1.13 -5.86 -15.92
N SER A 227 0.65 -4.90 -16.71
CA SER A 227 0.63 -5.02 -18.17
C SER A 227 2.03 -5.19 -18.79
N GLN A 228 3.06 -4.62 -18.17
CA GLN A 228 4.42 -4.64 -18.71
C GLN A 228 5.21 -5.89 -18.27
N ASN A 229 5.12 -6.26 -16.99
CA ASN A 229 6.12 -7.12 -16.35
C ASN A 229 5.57 -8.48 -15.90
N VAL A 230 4.28 -8.61 -15.59
CA VAL A 230 3.78 -9.83 -14.92
C VAL A 230 3.83 -11.08 -15.81
N LYS A 231 3.88 -10.91 -17.13
CA LYS A 231 4.09 -12.00 -18.11
C LYS A 231 5.49 -12.61 -18.08
N THR A 232 6.49 -11.92 -17.53
CA THR A 232 7.87 -12.40 -17.47
C THR A 232 8.17 -13.21 -16.21
N LEU A 233 7.25 -13.23 -15.25
CA LEU A 233 7.35 -14.10 -14.07
C LEU A 233 7.19 -15.56 -14.47
N GLY A 234 8.18 -16.37 -14.14
CA GLY A 234 8.20 -17.80 -14.39
C GLY A 234 7.35 -18.60 -13.42
N LYS A 235 7.39 -19.94 -13.58
CA LYS A 235 6.57 -20.89 -12.83
C LYS A 235 6.79 -20.83 -11.32
N MET A 236 7.97 -20.43 -10.87
CA MET A 236 8.30 -20.28 -9.45
C MET A 236 7.37 -19.28 -8.74
N TYR A 237 6.96 -18.23 -9.47
CA TYR A 237 6.15 -17.13 -8.95
C TYR A 237 4.66 -17.23 -9.30
N ILE A 238 4.21 -18.37 -9.85
CA ILE A 238 2.83 -18.49 -10.36
C ILE A 238 1.80 -18.24 -9.26
N GLU A 239 1.96 -18.84 -8.08
CA GLU A 239 0.98 -18.69 -7.00
C GLU A 239 0.97 -17.25 -6.44
N LEU A 240 2.14 -16.63 -6.35
CA LEU A 240 2.28 -15.24 -5.95
C LEU A 240 1.61 -14.29 -6.96
N LYS A 241 1.80 -14.56 -8.26
CA LYS A 241 1.17 -13.84 -9.35
C LYS A 241 -0.34 -13.98 -9.31
N VAL A 242 -0.86 -15.20 -9.11
CA VAL A 242 -2.29 -15.47 -8.92
C VAL A 242 -2.83 -14.68 -7.74
N TRP A 243 -2.17 -14.75 -6.58
CA TRP A 243 -2.55 -13.99 -5.39
C TRP A 243 -2.63 -12.49 -5.66
N ALA A 244 -1.61 -11.91 -6.30
CA ALA A 244 -1.59 -10.49 -6.60
C ALA A 244 -2.72 -10.09 -7.54
N LEU A 245 -2.92 -10.84 -8.65
CA LEU A 245 -3.97 -10.54 -9.62
C LEU A 245 -5.38 -10.63 -9.01
N VAL A 246 -5.66 -11.71 -8.27
CA VAL A 246 -6.94 -11.89 -7.56
C VAL A 246 -7.14 -10.77 -6.55
N THR A 247 -6.13 -10.49 -5.74
CA THR A 247 -6.21 -9.45 -4.71
C THR A 247 -6.57 -8.12 -5.31
N VAL A 248 -5.83 -7.68 -6.32
CA VAL A 248 -6.02 -6.34 -6.90
C VAL A 248 -7.34 -6.24 -7.65
N ALA A 249 -7.78 -7.31 -8.32
CA ALA A 249 -9.08 -7.36 -8.97
C ALA A 249 -10.24 -7.23 -7.95
N LEU A 250 -10.14 -7.87 -6.79
CA LEU A 250 -11.16 -7.77 -5.73
C LEU A 250 -11.19 -6.39 -5.07
N LEU A 251 -10.03 -5.72 -4.95
CA LEU A 251 -9.97 -4.35 -4.41
C LEU A 251 -10.48 -3.29 -5.41
N ARG A 252 -10.65 -3.64 -6.70
CA ARG A 252 -11.20 -2.82 -7.78
C ARG A 252 -12.64 -3.25 -8.09
N TYR A 253 -13.57 -2.92 -7.19
CA TYR A 253 -14.99 -3.20 -7.43
C TYR A 253 -15.48 -2.48 -8.70
N HIS A 254 -15.90 -3.27 -9.70
CA HIS A 254 -16.46 -2.92 -11.02
C HIS A 254 -15.61 -2.08 -11.99
N ASP A 255 -14.83 -1.10 -11.53
CA ASP A 255 -14.07 -0.23 -12.42
C ASP A 255 -12.64 -0.75 -12.65
N GLY A 256 -12.13 -0.70 -13.88
CA GLY A 256 -10.73 -0.97 -14.25
C GLY A 256 -10.13 -2.32 -13.84
N ARG A 257 -10.96 -3.32 -13.47
CA ARG A 257 -10.47 -4.67 -13.15
C ARG A 257 -10.14 -5.54 -14.37
N ASP A 258 -10.53 -5.10 -15.57
CA ASP A 258 -10.40 -5.85 -16.82
C ASP A 258 -8.97 -6.28 -17.12
N VAL A 259 -7.98 -5.41 -16.85
CA VAL A 259 -6.56 -5.73 -17.07
C VAL A 259 -6.16 -6.96 -16.24
N TYR A 260 -6.60 -7.03 -14.98
CA TYR A 260 -6.30 -8.16 -14.11
C TYR A 260 -7.09 -9.40 -14.53
N VAL A 261 -8.37 -9.28 -14.86
CA VAL A 261 -9.21 -10.40 -15.31
C VAL A 261 -8.66 -11.03 -16.59
N GLN A 262 -8.17 -10.23 -17.53
CA GLN A 262 -7.54 -10.73 -18.75
C GLN A 262 -6.25 -11.51 -18.46
N GLU A 263 -5.38 -10.99 -17.59
CA GLU A 263 -4.17 -11.71 -17.20
C GLU A 263 -4.51 -13.00 -16.40
N MET A 264 -5.50 -12.97 -15.51
CA MET A 264 -5.96 -14.17 -14.79
C MET A 264 -6.44 -15.27 -15.75
N LYS A 265 -7.24 -14.92 -16.78
CA LYS A 265 -7.69 -15.89 -17.79
C LYS A 265 -6.52 -16.51 -18.57
N ARG A 266 -5.46 -15.75 -18.83
CA ARG A 266 -4.24 -16.27 -19.46
C ARG A 266 -3.52 -17.25 -18.54
N GLU A 267 -3.36 -16.91 -17.26
CA GLU A 267 -2.73 -17.81 -16.29
C GLU A 267 -3.52 -19.08 -16.04
N MET A 268 -4.85 -18.98 -15.92
CA MET A 268 -5.71 -20.16 -15.83
C MET A 268 -5.53 -21.08 -17.04
N SER A 269 -5.39 -20.50 -18.24
CA SER A 269 -5.13 -21.30 -19.45
C SER A 269 -3.75 -21.98 -19.43
N ALA A 270 -2.76 -21.38 -18.76
CA ALA A 270 -1.41 -21.92 -18.63
C ALA A 270 -1.25 -22.97 -17.50
N MET A 271 -2.10 -22.91 -16.47
CA MET A 271 -2.07 -23.80 -15.29
C MET A 271 -2.82 -25.14 -15.48
N ASP A 272 -3.08 -25.55 -16.72
CA ASP A 272 -3.91 -26.72 -17.06
C ASP A 272 -5.35 -26.63 -16.51
N LYS A 273 -5.95 -25.44 -16.67
CA LYS A 273 -7.37 -25.13 -16.43
C LYS A 273 -7.86 -25.32 -14.97
N PRO A 274 -7.27 -24.61 -13.99
CA PRO A 274 -7.91 -24.48 -12.69
C PRO A 274 -9.28 -23.83 -12.87
N SER A 275 -10.26 -24.31 -12.11
CA SER A 275 -11.55 -23.65 -11.96
C SER A 275 -11.37 -22.25 -11.35
N PRO A 276 -12.28 -21.28 -11.62
CA PRO A 276 -12.25 -19.98 -10.96
C PRO A 276 -12.20 -20.07 -9.42
N SER A 277 -12.83 -21.09 -8.85
CA SER A 277 -12.77 -21.41 -7.42
C SER A 277 -11.36 -21.77 -6.97
N GLU A 278 -10.69 -22.71 -7.64
CA GLU A 278 -9.31 -23.09 -7.30
C GLU A 278 -8.35 -21.91 -7.42
N PHE A 279 -8.55 -21.06 -8.42
CA PHE A 279 -7.77 -19.84 -8.61
C PHE A 279 -7.91 -18.86 -7.43
N THR A 280 -9.13 -18.73 -6.90
CA THR A 280 -9.41 -17.91 -5.72
C THR A 280 -8.86 -18.56 -4.44
N GLU A 281 -8.94 -19.88 -4.31
CA GLU A 281 -8.38 -20.62 -3.16
C GLU A 281 -6.86 -20.46 -3.06
N ILE A 282 -6.13 -20.43 -4.18
CA ILE A 282 -4.68 -20.11 -4.18
C ILE A 282 -4.42 -18.75 -3.53
N ALA A 283 -5.20 -17.73 -3.87
CA ALA A 283 -5.05 -16.41 -3.29
C ALA A 283 -5.39 -16.39 -1.78
N LYS A 284 -6.45 -17.12 -1.39
CA LYS A 284 -6.85 -17.27 0.02
C LYS A 284 -5.76 -17.89 0.89
N ASP A 285 -5.08 -18.89 0.36
CA ASP A 285 -3.99 -19.60 1.02
C ASP A 285 -2.65 -18.82 1.08
N ILE A 286 -2.61 -17.60 0.55
CA ILE A 286 -1.45 -16.71 0.65
C ILE A 286 -1.74 -15.59 1.66
N ILE A 287 -2.54 -14.59 1.30
CA ILE A 287 -2.99 -13.51 2.19
C ILE A 287 -4.41 -13.16 1.78
N TRP A 288 -5.33 -13.24 2.74
CA TRP A 288 -6.74 -12.94 2.55
C TRP A 288 -7.28 -12.06 3.67
N ILE A 289 -8.00 -11.00 3.30
CA ILE A 289 -8.70 -10.12 4.24
C ILE A 289 -10.19 -10.24 3.98
N ASP A 290 -10.91 -10.95 4.85
CA ASP A 290 -12.29 -11.37 4.62
C ASP A 290 -13.21 -10.19 4.31
N ILE A 291 -13.09 -9.11 5.07
CA ILE A 291 -13.97 -7.95 4.92
C ILE A 291 -13.73 -7.18 3.61
N LEU A 292 -12.55 -7.31 3.01
CA LEU A 292 -12.22 -6.65 1.74
C LEU A 292 -12.51 -7.55 0.53
N MET A 293 -12.37 -8.86 0.67
CA MET A 293 -12.22 -9.77 -0.48
C MET A 293 -13.41 -10.72 -0.61
N SER A 294 -13.95 -11.24 0.49
CA SER A 294 -15.05 -12.22 0.47
C SER A 294 -16.35 -11.70 -0.14
N PRO A 295 -16.77 -10.43 0.05
CA PRO A 295 -17.99 -9.91 -0.57
C PRO A 295 -17.99 -9.91 -2.10
N PHE A 296 -16.82 -9.98 -2.74
CA PHE A 296 -16.66 -9.81 -4.18
C PHE A 296 -16.12 -11.05 -4.89
N SER A 297 -15.85 -12.13 -4.16
CA SER A 297 -15.22 -13.33 -4.74
C SER A 297 -16.11 -14.07 -5.73
N GLU A 298 -17.43 -14.08 -5.50
CA GLU A 298 -18.39 -14.72 -6.41
C GLU A 298 -18.50 -13.97 -7.74
N ASP A 299 -18.56 -12.63 -7.67
CA ASP A 299 -18.54 -11.76 -8.86
C ASP A 299 -17.27 -11.96 -9.69
N LEU A 300 -16.12 -12.07 -9.03
CA LEU A 300 -14.87 -12.36 -9.72
C LEU A 300 -14.87 -13.76 -10.37
N ALA A 301 -15.39 -14.77 -9.69
CA ALA A 301 -15.51 -16.11 -10.24
C ALA A 301 -16.42 -16.13 -11.49
N ALA A 302 -17.50 -15.35 -11.49
CA ALA A 302 -18.38 -15.17 -12.64
C ALA A 302 -17.64 -14.54 -13.83
N ASP A 303 -16.80 -13.52 -13.59
CA ASP A 303 -16.01 -12.85 -14.63
C ASP A 303 -14.97 -13.78 -15.29
N LEU A 304 -14.42 -14.72 -14.51
CA LEU A 304 -13.43 -15.69 -14.98
C LEU A 304 -14.05 -16.84 -15.77
N THR A 305 -15.35 -17.10 -15.58
CA THR A 305 -16.05 -18.18 -16.28
C THR A 305 -16.13 -17.87 -17.78
N PRO A 306 -15.73 -18.80 -18.67
CA PRO A 306 -15.87 -18.60 -20.10
C PRO A 306 -17.35 -18.36 -20.45
N ARG A 307 -17.66 -17.26 -21.12
CA ARG A 307 -18.99 -17.11 -21.70
C ARG A 307 -19.12 -18.16 -22.80
N VAL A 308 -19.92 -19.19 -22.56
CA VAL A 308 -20.33 -20.11 -23.61
C VAL A 308 -21.00 -19.24 -24.66
N ALA A 309 -20.42 -19.13 -25.85
CA ALA A 309 -21.07 -18.49 -26.97
C ALA A 309 -22.38 -19.25 -27.17
N SER A 310 -23.51 -18.62 -26.86
CA SER A 310 -24.82 -19.15 -27.23
C SER A 310 -24.78 -19.30 -28.75
N GLU A 311 -24.73 -20.53 -29.23
CA GLU A 311 -24.97 -20.85 -30.62
C GLU A 311 -26.33 -20.26 -30.97
N GLU A 312 -26.33 -19.11 -31.66
CA GLU A 312 -27.47 -18.65 -32.42
C GLU A 312 -27.74 -19.73 -33.46
N THR A 313 -28.60 -20.67 -33.09
CA THR A 313 -29.20 -21.63 -33.99
C THR A 313 -30.10 -20.82 -34.90
N HIS A 314 -29.51 -20.31 -35.97
CA HIS A 314 -30.20 -19.74 -37.10
C HIS A 314 -31.07 -20.85 -37.69
N CYS A 315 -32.31 -20.95 -37.19
CA CYS A 315 -33.37 -21.74 -37.81
C CYS A 315 -33.59 -21.19 -39.23
N VAL A 316 -32.94 -21.83 -40.20
CA VAL A 316 -33.23 -21.67 -41.63
C VAL A 316 -34.65 -22.19 -41.85
N GLY A 317 -35.61 -21.28 -41.77
CA GLY A 317 -36.98 -21.54 -42.21
C GLY A 317 -37.00 -21.75 -43.73
N ARG A 318 -36.90 -23.01 -44.16
CA ARG A 318 -37.39 -23.43 -45.48
C ARG A 318 -38.89 -23.18 -45.52
N ARG A 319 -39.33 -22.10 -46.16
CA ARG A 319 -40.68 -22.05 -46.74
C ARG A 319 -40.63 -22.72 -48.11
N GLN A 320 -41.23 -23.90 -48.19
CA GLN A 320 -41.90 -24.33 -49.41
C GLN A 320 -43.06 -23.37 -49.66
N ILE A 321 -43.12 -22.78 -50.85
CA ILE A 321 -44.23 -22.78 -51.83
C ILE A 321 -43.60 -22.35 -53.15
#